data_AF-A0A1V5RMQ9-F1
#
_entry.id   AF-A0A1V5RMQ9-F1
#
_cell.length_a   1.000
_cell.length_b   1.000
_cell.length_c   1.000
_cell.angle_alpha   90.00
_cell.angle_beta   90.00
_cell.angle_gamma   90.00
#
_symmetry.space_group_name_H-M   'P 1'
#
loop_
_entity.id
_entity.type
_entity.pdbx_description
1 polymer ?
#
loop_
_entity_poly.entity_id
_entity_poly.type
_entity_poly.pdbx_seq_one_letter_code
_entity_poly.pdbx_strand_id
1 'polypeptide(L)'
;MSNIFALKVPHHGSNSSNSNDFLSHLTPKIAVIEVGENSFGHPAVEIIERYKFLSTKLLRTDLDGTVILELTPQGVKLIKN
;
A
#
# COMPACT_ATOMS: atom_id res chain seq x y z
N MET A 1 -2.13 -12.27 -15.32
CA MET A 1 -2.27 -11.52 -14.06
C MET A 1 -1.04 -11.81 -13.21
N SER A 2 -0.33 -10.79 -12.75
CA SER A 2 0.79 -10.95 -11.82
C SER A 2 0.26 -11.23 -10.42
N ASN A 3 0.86 -12.19 -9.70
CA ASN A 3 0.48 -12.47 -8.31
C ASN A 3 1.35 -11.61 -7.38
N ILE A 4 0.89 -10.39 -7.09
CA ILE A 4 1.58 -9.47 -6.19
C ILE A 4 1.01 -9.59 -4.79
N PHE A 5 1.82 -10.09 -3.85
CA PHE A 5 1.39 -10.22 -2.45
C PHE A 5 1.44 -8.89 -1.69
N ALA A 6 2.46 -8.06 -1.92
CA ALA A 6 2.65 -6.81 -1.23
C ALA A 6 3.23 -5.73 -2.15
N LEU A 7 2.81 -4.49 -1.95
CA LEU A 7 3.34 -3.29 -2.61
C LEU A 7 3.70 -2.23 -1.56
N LYS A 8 4.96 -1.76 -1.57
CA LYS A 8 5.28 -0.48 -0.95
C LYS A 8 4.73 0.62 -1.84
N VAL A 9 3.80 1.43 -1.33
CA VAL A 9 3.18 2.50 -2.10
C VAL A 9 4.27 3.55 -2.43
N PRO A 10 4.46 3.88 -3.73
CA PRO A 10 5.41 4.90 -4.14
C PRO A 10 5.11 6.26 -3.51
N HIS A 11 6.17 7.06 -3.32
CA HIS A 11 6.08 8.48 -3.00
C HIS A 11 5.12 8.82 -1.85
N HIS A 12 5.12 8.02 -0.78
CA HIS A 12 4.32 8.25 0.43
C HIS A 12 2.80 8.39 0.19
N GLY A 13 2.30 7.93 -0.97
CA GLY A 13 0.90 8.08 -1.36
C GLY A 13 0.56 9.44 -1.97
N SER A 14 1.49 10.09 -2.66
CA SER A 14 1.22 11.26 -3.51
C SER A 14 0.16 10.97 -4.59
N ASN A 15 -0.67 11.94 -4.99
CA ASN A 15 -1.69 11.72 -6.04
C ASN A 15 -1.10 11.25 -7.39
N SER A 16 0.16 11.63 -7.67
CA SER A 16 0.91 11.20 -8.85
C SER A 16 1.69 9.89 -8.66
N SER A 17 1.62 9.25 -7.49
CA SER A 17 2.45 8.09 -7.15
C SER A 17 2.17 6.88 -8.06
N ASN A 18 0.93 6.73 -8.51
CA ASN A 18 0.45 5.61 -9.31
C ASN A 18 -0.78 6.02 -10.12
N SER A 19 -1.05 5.31 -11.22
CA SER A 19 -2.32 5.42 -11.96
C SER A 19 -3.27 4.26 -11.62
N ASN A 20 -4.56 4.44 -11.93
CA ASN A 20 -5.55 3.36 -11.86
C ASN A 20 -5.11 2.16 -12.70
N ASP A 21 -4.66 2.41 -13.93
CA ASP A 21 -4.16 1.38 -14.84
C ASP A 21 -2.98 0.61 -14.24
N PHE A 22 -2.02 1.29 -13.62
CA PHE A 22 -0.89 0.61 -12.99
C PHE A 22 -1.36 -0.32 -11.86
N LEU A 23 -2.27 0.16 -11.00
CA LEU A 23 -2.75 -0.61 -9.87
C LEU A 23 -3.70 -1.74 -10.28
N SER A 24 -4.49 -1.58 -11.36
CA SER A 24 -5.37 -2.64 -11.87
C SER A 24 -4.60 -3.80 -12.52
N HIS A 25 -3.39 -3.57 -13.02
CA HIS A 25 -2.52 -4.64 -13.50
C HIS A 25 -1.83 -5.41 -12.38
N LEU A 26 -1.53 -4.75 -11.24
CA LEU A 26 -0.84 -5.39 -10.12
C LEU A 26 -1.79 -6.05 -9.11
N THR A 27 -2.92 -5.41 -8.82
CA THR A 27 -3.91 -5.84 -7.80
C THR A 27 -3.26 -6.43 -6.54
N PRO A 28 -2.41 -5.67 -5.83
CA PRO A 28 -1.67 -6.21 -4.70
C PRO A 28 -2.63 -6.60 -3.57
N LYS A 29 -2.35 -7.73 -2.90
CA LYS A 29 -3.14 -8.15 -1.73
C LYS A 29 -2.97 -7.20 -0.55
N ILE A 30 -1.75 -6.71 -0.33
CA ILE A 30 -1.39 -5.75 0.71
C ILE A 30 -0.68 -4.56 0.06
N ALA A 31 -1.02 -3.34 0.46
CA ALA A 31 -0.26 -2.14 0.12
C ALA A 31 0.11 -1.39 1.41
N VAL A 32 1.35 -0.91 1.48
CA VAL A 32 1.87 -0.21 2.66
C VAL A 32 2.31 1.19 2.26
N ILE A 33 1.65 2.20 2.81
CA ILE A 33 2.04 3.60 2.71
C ILE A 33 2.99 3.89 3.88
N GLU A 34 4.27 4.04 3.57
CA GLU A 34 5.22 4.60 4.52
C GLU A 34 4.99 6.11 4.58
N VAL A 35 4.40 6.59 5.66
CA VAL A 35 4.07 8.00 5.87
C VAL A 35 4.07 8.33 7.37
N GLY A 36 4.26 9.61 7.65
CA GLY A 36 4.24 10.23 8.96
C GLY A 36 3.80 11.69 8.81
N GLU A 37 4.03 12.50 9.84
CA GLU A 37 3.82 13.94 9.74
C GLU A 37 4.63 14.52 8.56
N ASN A 38 3.95 15.25 7.67
CA ASN A 38 4.58 15.86 6.51
C ASN A 38 3.79 17.09 6.05
N SER A 39 4.46 18.02 5.36
CA SER A 39 3.87 19.25 4.81
C SER A 39 3.37 19.12 3.37
N PHE A 40 3.47 17.93 2.77
CA PHE A 40 3.08 17.68 1.37
C PHE A 40 1.61 17.29 1.22
N GLY A 41 0.89 17.10 2.33
CA GLY A 41 -0.49 16.61 2.33
C GLY A 41 -0.58 15.13 1.93
N HIS A 42 0.45 14.34 2.22
CA HIS A 42 0.46 12.90 1.95
C HIS A 42 0.00 12.09 3.17
N PRO A 43 -0.68 10.96 2.96
CA PRO A 43 -1.12 10.43 1.67
C PRO A 43 -2.32 11.21 1.11
N ALA A 44 -2.36 11.38 -0.21
CA ALA A 44 -3.49 12.00 -0.90
C ALA A 44 -4.75 11.12 -0.80
N VAL A 45 -5.91 11.75 -0.59
CA VAL A 45 -7.20 11.04 -0.43
C VAL A 45 -7.51 10.18 -1.65
N GLU A 46 -7.19 10.68 -2.85
CA GLU A 46 -7.39 9.95 -4.11
C GLU A 46 -6.63 8.63 -4.13
N ILE A 47 -5.40 8.58 -3.59
CA ILE A 47 -4.63 7.33 -3.51
C ILE A 47 -5.28 6.33 -2.57
N ILE A 48 -5.76 6.79 -1.41
CA ILE A 48 -6.45 5.92 -0.45
C ILE A 48 -7.67 5.29 -1.11
N GLU A 49 -8.48 6.08 -1.81
CA GLU A 49 -9.69 5.58 -2.48
C GLU A 49 -9.38 4.62 -3.65
N ARG A 50 -8.29 4.86 -4.40
CA ARG A 50 -7.83 3.90 -5.43
C ARG A 50 -7.55 2.51 -4.86
N TYR A 51 -6.81 2.42 -3.76
CA TYR A 51 -6.51 1.13 -3.13
C TYR A 51 -7.73 0.47 -2.49
N LYS A 52 -8.64 1.25 -1.89
CA LYS A 52 -9.91 0.73 -1.36
C LYS A 52 -10.77 0.10 -2.46
N PHE A 53 -10.88 0.75 -3.61
CA PHE A 53 -11.65 0.24 -4.75
C PHE A 53 -11.12 -1.11 -5.27
N LEU A 54 -9.81 -1.34 -5.18
CA LEU A 54 -9.17 -2.59 -5.61
C LEU A 54 -9.26 -3.72 -4.58
N SER A 55 -9.97 -3.53 -3.45
CA SER A 55 -10.03 -4.48 -2.33
C SER A 55 -8.63 -4.85 -1.78
N THR A 56 -7.65 -3.98 -1.98
CA THR A 56 -6.30 -4.12 -1.41
C THR A 56 -6.35 -3.79 0.07
N LYS A 57 -5.70 -4.62 0.90
CA LYS A 57 -5.47 -4.27 2.30
C LYS A 57 -4.45 -3.14 2.39
N LEU A 58 -4.90 -1.92 2.64
CA LEU A 58 -4.06 -0.74 2.78
C LEU A 58 -3.63 -0.56 4.25
N LEU A 59 -2.33 -0.41 4.48
CA LEU A 59 -1.72 -0.11 5.78
C LEU A 59 -0.96 1.21 5.67
N ARG A 60 -0.86 1.96 6.78
CA ARG A 60 -0.08 3.20 6.87
C ARG A 60 0.77 3.21 8.13
N THR A 61 2.05 3.55 8.02
CA THR A 61 2.95 3.53 9.20
C THR A 61 2.60 4.57 10.26
N ASP A 62 1.88 5.63 9.91
CA ASP A 62 1.40 6.64 10.86
C ASP A 62 0.16 6.21 11.66
N LEU A 63 -0.56 5.19 11.20
CA LEU A 63 -1.74 4.64 11.89
C LEU A 63 -1.47 3.25 12.48
N ASP A 64 -0.80 2.39 11.72
CA ASP A 64 -0.55 0.98 12.03
C ASP A 64 0.82 0.76 12.69
N GLY A 65 1.66 1.80 12.78
CA GLY A 65 3.03 1.71 13.28
C GLY A 65 3.94 0.90 12.36
N THR A 66 4.92 0.20 12.93
CA THR A 66 5.84 -0.64 12.16
C THR A 66 5.11 -1.81 11.50
N VAL A 67 5.12 -1.86 10.17
CA VAL A 67 4.56 -2.97 9.39
C VAL A 67 5.65 -3.99 9.07
N ILE A 68 5.48 -5.22 9.55
CA ILE A 68 6.42 -6.32 9.30
C ILE A 68 5.75 -7.36 8.39
N LEU A 69 6.37 -7.64 7.25
CA LEU A 69 5.96 -8.67 6.31
C LEU A 69 6.98 -9.80 6.30
N GLU A 70 6.54 -10.99 6.68
CA GLU A 70 7.36 -12.21 6.60
C GLU A 70 7.15 -12.88 5.24
N LEU A 71 8.25 -13.12 4.52
CA LEU A 71 8.24 -13.86 3.26
C LEU A 71 8.35 -15.37 3.55
N THR A 72 7.37 -16.14 3.09
CA THR A 72 7.30 -17.59 3.29
C THR A 72 7.14 -18.30 1.94
N PRO A 73 7.42 -19.62 1.85
CA PRO A 73 7.13 -20.39 0.64
C PRO A 73 5.65 -20.35 0.20
N GLN A 74 4.72 -20.07 1.13
CA GLN A 74 3.28 -19.98 0.87
C GLN A 74 2.82 -18.56 0.51
N GLY A 75 3.71 -17.57 0.55
CA GLY A 75 3.43 -16.17 0.25
C GLY A 75 3.86 -15.22 1.35
N VAL A 76 3.17 -14.09 1.48
CA VAL A 76 3.50 -13.05 2.48
C VAL A 76 2.53 -13.12 3.65
N LYS A 77 3.10 -13.18 4.87
CA LYS A 77 2.36 -13.08 6.13
C LYS A 77 2.58 -11.72 6.76
N LEU A 78 1.50 -11.03 7.10
CA LEU A 78 1.57 -9.82 7.93
C LEU A 78 1.78 -10.24 9.38
N ILE A 79 2.88 -9.79 9.98
CA ILE A 79 3.12 -9.93 11.41
C ILE A 79 2.49 -8.71 12.07
N LYS A 80 1.45 -8.94 12.88
CA LYS A 80 0.88 -7.92 13.76
C LYS A 80 1.57 -8.01 15.11
N ASN A 81 1.93 -6.86 15.67
CA ASN A 81 2.20 -6.76 17.10
C ASN A 81 0.89 -6.93 17.89
#